data_AF-A0A6A7BR22-F1
#
_entry.id   AF-A0A6A7BR22-F1
#
_cell.length_a   1.000
_cell.length_b   1.000
_cell.length_c   1.000
_cell.angle_alpha   90.00
_cell.angle_beta   90.00
_cell.angle_gamma   90.00
#
_symmetry.space_group_name_H-M   'P 1'
#
loop_
_entity.id
_entity.type
_entity.pdbx_description
1 polymer ?
#
loop_
_entity_poly.entity_id
_entity_poly.type
_entity_poly.pdbx_seq_one_letter_code
_entity_poly.pdbx_strand_id
1 'polypeptide(L)'
;MTAVSAPGKVLLTGGYLVLSRSHTGLVLSLDARIHILIQPSLDTTNTIITSPQFPHAKWTYTHPSSITPSNPFLESTLYYTLSYLSTVAQPIPPVKITILSDNAYFSSPNPARDPFQSYFTPLESTPKTGLGSSAALVTSLTAALLTHHLPPSTFTITSPSGKQLTHNLAQAAHSAAQGKIGSGFDVAAAVYGSGIYRRFSPNILSSLAGVRAGICPAAFPATLKSLAERPWDGAIHPLTLPHGLRIVMCDISTGSSTPGMVKQVLQWRENDPAADELWNNLQRWNDRLVAALRIGDEDLLRCCFGEVRGCVRDMGRRSGVPIEPPGQTTLLDKCSTVEGVLGGVVPGAGGYDAVVLVVRDDQEAVGRLKGVIQEVGGVRILDVREGFEGVRVEKWEIYEGVVQRFGGG
;
A
#
# COMPACT_ATOMS: atom_id res chain seq x y z
N MET A 1 -3.88 -26.25 -1.88
CA MET A 1 -4.28 -25.02 -1.14
C MET A 1 -3.14 -24.03 -1.24
N THR A 2 -3.42 -22.74 -1.16
CA THR A 2 -2.40 -21.69 -1.33
C THR A 2 -2.68 -20.57 -0.33
N ALA A 3 -1.66 -20.11 0.39
CA ALA A 3 -1.74 -18.93 1.23
C ALA A 3 -0.67 -17.93 0.79
N VAL A 4 -1.06 -16.69 0.53
CA VAL A 4 -0.17 -15.61 0.11
C VAL A 4 -0.56 -14.34 0.84
N SER A 5 0.42 -13.52 1.19
CA SER A 5 0.18 -12.24 1.86
C SER A 5 1.00 -11.12 1.25
N ALA A 6 0.50 -9.89 1.31
CA ALA A 6 1.21 -8.68 0.90
C ALA A 6 1.13 -7.59 1.98
N PRO A 7 2.22 -6.83 2.21
CA PRO A 7 2.28 -5.82 3.26
C PRO A 7 1.56 -4.52 2.88
N GLY A 8 1.25 -3.74 3.92
CA GLY A 8 0.88 -2.34 3.80
C GLY A 8 2.11 -1.46 3.56
N LYS A 9 1.89 -0.16 3.52
CA LYS A 9 2.94 0.81 3.19
C LYS A 9 2.75 2.17 3.84
N VAL A 10 3.86 2.84 4.10
CA VAL A 10 3.94 4.27 4.39
C VAL A 10 4.93 4.94 3.44
N LEU A 11 4.55 6.10 2.87
CA LEU A 11 5.46 6.91 2.08
C LEU A 11 6.09 7.94 3.01
N LEU A 12 7.32 7.67 3.45
CA LEU A 12 8.05 8.47 4.44
C LEU A 12 8.53 9.80 3.85
N THR A 13 8.92 9.83 2.58
CA THR A 13 9.14 11.09 1.87
C THR A 13 8.94 10.94 0.36
N GLY A 14 8.78 12.06 -0.33
CA GLY A 14 8.60 12.12 -1.79
C GLY A 14 7.15 12.15 -2.26
N GLY A 15 6.18 12.46 -1.39
CA GLY A 15 4.73 12.52 -1.65
C GLY A 15 4.30 12.94 -3.06
N TYR A 16 4.44 14.23 -3.38
CA TYR A 16 4.08 14.76 -4.70
C TYR A 16 5.18 14.56 -5.75
N LEU A 17 6.41 14.29 -5.30
CA LEU A 17 7.58 14.07 -6.14
C LEU A 17 7.48 12.75 -6.91
N VAL A 18 6.94 11.69 -6.30
CA VAL A 18 6.75 10.38 -6.96
C VAL A 18 5.74 10.40 -8.11
N LEU A 19 5.08 11.53 -8.36
CA LEU A 19 4.27 11.75 -9.57
C LEU A 19 5.14 12.16 -10.76
N SER A 20 6.41 12.51 -10.57
CA SER A 20 7.37 12.75 -11.64
C SER A 20 8.37 11.60 -11.74
N ARG A 21 8.82 11.30 -12.96
CA ARG A 21 9.89 10.31 -13.19
C ARG A 21 11.28 10.84 -12.84
N SER A 22 11.46 12.16 -12.83
CA SER A 22 12.72 12.80 -12.45
C SER A 22 13.04 12.70 -10.96
N HIS A 23 12.07 12.32 -10.14
CA HIS A 23 12.15 12.35 -8.70
C HIS A 23 11.87 10.97 -8.09
N THR A 24 12.21 10.81 -6.83
CA THR A 24 12.01 9.56 -6.07
C THR A 24 11.26 9.82 -4.77
N GLY A 25 10.75 8.75 -4.18
CA GLY A 25 10.22 8.76 -2.82
C GLY A 25 10.71 7.57 -2.04
N LEU A 26 10.80 7.73 -0.72
CA LEU A 26 11.12 6.65 0.18
C LEU A 26 9.82 6.04 0.69
N VAL A 27 9.52 4.81 0.26
CA VAL A 27 8.38 4.03 0.73
C VAL A 27 8.89 2.91 1.62
N LEU A 28 8.25 2.73 2.77
CA LEU A 28 8.50 1.61 3.68
C LEU A 28 7.28 0.70 3.63
N SER A 29 7.51 -0.61 3.46
CA SER A 29 6.50 -1.62 3.74
C SER A 29 6.27 -1.70 5.26
N LEU A 30 5.08 -2.16 5.64
CA LEU A 30 4.71 -2.40 7.03
C LEU A 30 4.58 -3.89 7.30
N ASP A 31 4.67 -4.29 8.56
CA ASP A 31 4.43 -5.67 8.99
C ASP A 31 2.96 -6.09 8.91
N ALA A 32 2.01 -5.15 8.87
CA ALA A 32 0.59 -5.41 8.63
C ALA A 32 0.32 -5.89 7.19
N ARG A 33 -0.39 -7.01 7.04
CA ARG A 33 -0.59 -7.70 5.75
C ARG A 33 -2.05 -8.02 5.46
N ILE A 34 -2.35 -8.15 4.17
CA ILE A 34 -3.57 -8.78 3.67
C ILE A 34 -3.22 -10.16 3.17
N HIS A 35 -3.95 -11.15 3.65
CA HIS A 35 -3.76 -12.57 3.37
C HIS A 35 -4.87 -13.09 2.47
N ILE A 36 -4.49 -13.88 1.48
CA ILE A 36 -5.37 -14.53 0.53
C ILE A 36 -5.16 -16.03 0.65
N LEU A 37 -6.24 -16.73 1.00
CA LEU A 37 -6.27 -18.17 1.13
C LEU A 37 -7.10 -18.73 -0.02
N ILE A 38 -6.50 -19.60 -0.84
CA ILE A 38 -7.17 -20.28 -1.95
C ILE A 38 -7.32 -21.76 -1.64
N GLN A 39 -8.57 -22.22 -1.70
CA GLN A 39 -8.98 -23.61 -1.56
C GLN A 39 -9.73 -24.06 -2.82
N PRO A 40 -9.74 -25.36 -3.13
CA PRO A 40 -10.64 -25.91 -4.14
C PRO A 40 -12.10 -25.51 -3.85
N SER A 41 -12.84 -25.15 -4.90
CA SER A 41 -14.27 -24.86 -4.79
C SER A 41 -15.09 -26.12 -5.01
N LEU A 42 -16.22 -26.25 -4.30
CA LEU A 42 -17.28 -27.19 -4.65
C LEU A 42 -18.17 -26.64 -5.78
N ASP A 43 -18.20 -25.32 -5.95
CA ASP A 43 -18.86 -24.66 -7.08
C ASP A 43 -17.96 -24.80 -8.31
N THR A 44 -18.46 -25.47 -9.34
CA THR A 44 -17.78 -25.72 -10.62
C THR A 44 -17.98 -24.59 -11.63
N THR A 45 -18.78 -23.58 -11.28
CA THR A 45 -19.15 -22.46 -12.15
C THR A 45 -18.58 -21.12 -11.68
N ASN A 46 -18.55 -20.87 -10.37
CA ASN A 46 -18.19 -19.56 -9.83
C ASN A 46 -17.02 -19.63 -8.84
N THR A 47 -16.21 -18.57 -8.87
CA THR A 47 -15.23 -18.30 -7.82
C THR A 47 -15.95 -17.61 -6.66
N ILE A 48 -15.87 -18.19 -5.47
CA ILE A 48 -16.51 -17.66 -4.26
C ILE A 48 -15.45 -16.95 -3.43
N ILE A 49 -15.69 -15.68 -3.09
CA ILE A 49 -14.78 -14.86 -2.30
C ILE A 49 -15.46 -14.47 -0.99
N THR A 50 -14.77 -14.59 0.14
CA THR A 50 -15.26 -14.16 1.45
C THR A 50 -14.21 -13.35 2.20
N SER A 51 -14.65 -12.39 3.01
CA SER A 51 -13.82 -11.73 4.03
C SER A 51 -14.51 -11.88 5.39
N PRO A 52 -14.34 -13.01 6.08
CA PRO A 52 -15.21 -13.43 7.17
C PRO A 52 -15.07 -12.58 8.44
N GLN A 53 -14.05 -11.73 8.50
CA GLN A 53 -13.93 -10.72 9.55
C GLN A 53 -15.06 -9.68 9.50
N PHE A 54 -15.76 -9.54 8.37
CA PHE A 54 -16.80 -8.52 8.19
C PHE A 54 -18.16 -9.18 7.89
N PRO A 55 -19.26 -8.64 8.44
CA PRO A 55 -20.60 -9.15 8.16
C PRO A 55 -20.92 -8.94 6.68
N HIS A 56 -21.54 -9.97 6.07
CA HIS A 56 -21.99 -9.98 4.67
C HIS A 56 -20.91 -9.78 3.60
N ALA A 57 -19.62 -9.80 3.97
CA ALA A 57 -18.51 -9.66 3.04
C ALA A 57 -18.28 -10.97 2.27
N LYS A 58 -19.16 -11.22 1.29
CA LYS A 58 -19.14 -12.35 0.38
C LYS A 58 -19.39 -11.85 -1.04
N TRP A 59 -18.60 -12.36 -1.97
CA TRP A 59 -18.71 -12.05 -3.39
C TRP A 59 -18.68 -13.32 -4.22
N THR A 60 -19.40 -13.29 -5.34
CA THR A 60 -19.39 -14.34 -6.35
C THR A 60 -18.86 -13.74 -7.63
N TYR A 61 -17.84 -14.38 -8.21
CA TYR A 61 -17.26 -13.98 -9.49
C TYR A 61 -17.50 -15.05 -10.55
N THR A 62 -18.11 -14.63 -11.66
CA THR A 62 -18.34 -15.46 -12.85
C THR A 62 -17.49 -14.90 -13.99
N HIS A 63 -16.45 -15.62 -14.39
CA HIS A 63 -15.58 -15.21 -15.49
C HIS A 63 -16.32 -15.33 -16.84
N PRO A 64 -16.20 -14.37 -17.79
CA PRO A 64 -15.47 -13.09 -17.75
C PRO A 64 -16.34 -11.89 -17.30
N SER A 65 -17.53 -12.15 -16.78
CA SER A 65 -18.67 -11.23 -16.77
C SER A 65 -18.59 -10.14 -15.70
N SER A 66 -18.60 -10.48 -14.40
CA SER A 66 -18.60 -9.50 -13.30
C SER A 66 -18.55 -10.16 -11.91
N ILE A 67 -18.33 -9.33 -10.88
CA ILE A 67 -18.43 -9.73 -9.47
C ILE A 67 -19.75 -9.23 -8.85
N THR A 68 -20.40 -10.05 -8.01
CA THR A 68 -21.63 -9.68 -7.28
C THR A 68 -21.49 -9.92 -5.78
N PRO A 69 -21.75 -8.93 -4.91
CA PRO A 69 -22.02 -7.52 -5.22
C PRO A 69 -20.79 -6.84 -5.87
N SER A 70 -20.95 -5.64 -6.42
CA SER A 70 -19.81 -4.99 -7.09
C SER A 70 -18.69 -4.64 -6.10
N ASN A 71 -17.45 -4.97 -6.47
CA ASN A 71 -16.25 -4.53 -5.78
C ASN A 71 -15.16 -4.28 -6.84
N PRO A 72 -14.86 -3.01 -7.19
CA PRO A 72 -13.98 -2.69 -8.32
C PRO A 72 -12.57 -3.28 -8.22
N PHE A 73 -12.02 -3.38 -7.00
CA PHE A 73 -10.69 -3.93 -6.77
C PHE A 73 -10.66 -5.45 -6.97
N LEU A 74 -11.62 -6.18 -6.41
CA LEU A 74 -11.73 -7.63 -6.62
C LEU A 74 -12.04 -7.95 -8.09
N GLU A 75 -12.99 -7.23 -8.68
CA GLU A 75 -13.41 -7.39 -10.07
C GLU A 75 -12.23 -7.21 -11.04
N SER A 76 -11.53 -6.08 -10.94
CA SER A 76 -10.39 -5.79 -11.82
C SER A 76 -9.25 -6.78 -11.62
N THR A 77 -8.96 -7.17 -10.37
CA THR A 77 -7.86 -8.10 -10.08
C THR A 77 -8.14 -9.50 -10.63
N LEU A 78 -9.35 -10.02 -10.39
CA LEU A 78 -9.78 -11.31 -10.92
C LEU A 78 -9.80 -11.27 -12.44
N TYR A 79 -10.42 -10.25 -13.03
CA TYR A 79 -10.52 -10.12 -14.48
C TYR A 79 -9.15 -10.07 -15.16
N TYR A 80 -8.23 -9.22 -14.69
CA TYR A 80 -6.89 -9.09 -15.28
C TYR A 80 -6.06 -10.37 -15.07
N THR A 81 -6.03 -10.90 -13.85
CA THR A 81 -5.18 -12.06 -13.53
C THR A 81 -5.67 -13.32 -14.24
N LEU A 82 -6.98 -13.57 -14.29
CA LEU A 82 -7.56 -14.71 -14.98
C LEU A 82 -7.46 -14.57 -16.51
N SER A 83 -7.59 -13.34 -17.04
CA SER A 83 -7.33 -13.08 -18.47
C SER A 83 -5.89 -13.41 -18.84
N TYR A 84 -4.91 -13.01 -18.02
CA TYR A 84 -3.52 -13.41 -18.22
C TYR A 84 -3.35 -14.93 -18.14
N LEU A 85 -3.86 -15.56 -17.07
CA LEU A 85 -3.75 -17.00 -16.88
C LEU A 85 -4.35 -17.78 -18.06
N SER A 86 -5.44 -17.29 -18.67
CA SER A 86 -6.07 -17.97 -19.83
C SER A 86 -5.14 -18.12 -21.04
N THR A 87 -4.05 -17.33 -21.09
CA THR A 87 -3.03 -17.39 -22.15
C THR A 87 -1.87 -18.33 -21.86
N VAL A 88 -1.73 -18.79 -20.61
CA VAL A 88 -0.59 -19.58 -20.14
C VAL A 88 -0.97 -20.86 -19.38
N ALA A 89 -2.23 -20.99 -18.96
CA ALA A 89 -2.76 -22.13 -18.22
C ALA A 89 -4.23 -22.37 -18.59
N GLN A 90 -4.57 -23.60 -19.00
CA GLN A 90 -5.96 -24.03 -19.20
C GLN A 90 -6.13 -25.52 -18.86
N PRO A 91 -7.30 -25.93 -18.29
CA PRO A 91 -8.39 -25.07 -17.81
C PRO A 91 -8.05 -24.37 -16.48
N ILE A 92 -8.72 -23.24 -16.20
CA ILE A 92 -8.60 -22.53 -14.91
C ILE A 92 -9.85 -22.86 -14.08
N PRO A 93 -9.77 -23.80 -13.13
CA PRO A 93 -10.94 -24.17 -12.33
C PRO A 93 -11.34 -23.04 -11.37
N PRO A 94 -12.64 -22.87 -11.08
CA PRO A 94 -13.07 -21.95 -10.04
C PRO A 94 -12.55 -22.35 -8.66
N VAL A 95 -12.33 -21.35 -7.81
CA VAL A 95 -11.73 -21.53 -6.48
C VAL A 95 -12.55 -20.82 -5.39
N LYS A 96 -12.36 -21.25 -4.15
CA LYS A 96 -12.80 -20.52 -2.97
C LYS A 96 -11.65 -19.64 -2.47
N ILE A 97 -11.90 -18.35 -2.32
CA ILE A 97 -10.95 -17.34 -1.88
C ILE A 97 -11.41 -16.80 -0.54
N THR A 98 -10.55 -16.81 0.47
CA THR A 98 -10.77 -16.15 1.75
C THR A 98 -9.75 -15.03 1.93
N ILE A 99 -10.25 -13.83 2.18
CA ILE A 99 -9.47 -12.62 2.43
C ILE A 99 -9.44 -12.40 3.93
N LEU A 100 -8.23 -12.27 4.48
CA LEU A 100 -8.00 -11.85 5.86
C LEU A 100 -7.12 -10.61 5.85
N SER A 101 -7.35 -9.73 6.80
CA SER A 101 -6.60 -8.47 6.96
C SER A 101 -6.18 -8.35 8.42
N ASP A 102 -4.92 -8.01 8.63
CA ASP A 102 -4.44 -7.68 9.97
C ASP A 102 -5.22 -6.49 10.54
N ASN A 103 -5.44 -6.52 11.86
CA ASN A 103 -6.24 -5.52 12.56
C ASN A 103 -5.77 -4.08 12.31
N ALA A 104 -4.47 -3.88 12.09
CA ALA A 104 -3.85 -2.58 11.86
C ALA A 104 -4.39 -1.81 10.64
N TYR A 105 -5.04 -2.48 9.68
CA TYR A 105 -5.69 -1.81 8.55
C TYR A 105 -6.95 -1.01 8.93
N PHE A 106 -7.47 -1.24 10.13
CA PHE A 106 -8.74 -0.68 10.59
C PHE A 106 -8.58 -0.01 11.95
N SER A 107 -9.20 1.15 12.10
CA SER A 107 -9.17 1.89 13.34
C SER A 107 -10.08 1.21 14.36
N SER A 108 -9.50 0.49 15.32
CA SER A 108 -10.23 -0.12 16.45
C SER A 108 -9.86 0.56 17.78
N PRO A 109 -10.83 0.89 18.65
CA PRO A 109 -10.55 1.42 19.98
C PRO A 109 -9.93 0.36 20.91
N ASN A 110 -10.26 -0.91 20.70
CA ASN A 110 -9.76 -2.03 21.49
C ASN A 110 -9.10 -3.04 20.54
N PRO A 111 -7.77 -2.95 20.32
CA PRO A 111 -7.07 -3.94 19.51
C PRO A 111 -7.18 -5.31 20.17
N ALA A 112 -7.77 -6.28 19.45
CA ALA A 112 -7.87 -7.65 19.92
C ALA A 112 -6.49 -8.32 19.93
N ARG A 113 -6.31 -9.30 20.82
CA ARG A 113 -5.12 -10.19 20.81
C ARG A 113 -5.09 -11.12 19.59
N ASP A 114 -6.26 -11.36 19.00
CA ASP A 114 -6.42 -12.15 17.80
C ASP A 114 -5.97 -11.35 16.57
N PRO A 115 -5.03 -11.86 15.74
CA PRO A 115 -4.55 -11.15 14.55
C PRO A 115 -5.65 -10.88 13.51
N PHE A 116 -6.73 -11.68 13.50
CA PHE A 116 -7.84 -11.56 12.55
C PHE A 116 -9.18 -11.35 13.27
N GLN A 117 -9.35 -10.20 13.92
CA GLN A 117 -10.55 -9.93 14.71
C GLN A 117 -11.81 -9.85 13.81
N SER A 118 -12.95 -10.25 14.38
CA SER A 118 -14.27 -10.02 13.78
C SER A 118 -14.75 -8.60 14.07
N TYR A 119 -15.39 -8.00 13.07
CA TYR A 119 -15.99 -6.67 13.15
C TYR A 119 -17.51 -6.81 13.18
N PHE A 120 -18.17 -5.89 13.89
CA PHE A 120 -19.64 -5.80 13.92
C PHE A 120 -20.20 -4.87 12.82
N THR A 121 -19.32 -4.13 12.14
CA THR A 121 -19.66 -3.21 11.06
C THR A 121 -19.26 -3.78 9.70
N PRO A 122 -20.02 -3.51 8.62
CA PRO A 122 -19.61 -3.86 7.25
C PRO A 122 -18.22 -3.30 6.88
N LEU A 123 -17.55 -3.94 5.92
CA LEU A 123 -16.20 -3.55 5.47
C LEU A 123 -16.15 -2.10 4.97
N GLU A 124 -17.21 -1.65 4.30
CA GLU A 124 -17.33 -0.30 3.74
C GLU A 124 -17.49 0.77 4.83
N SER A 125 -18.07 0.38 5.97
CA SER A 125 -18.34 1.27 7.11
C SER A 125 -17.26 1.20 8.18
N THR A 126 -16.30 0.27 8.06
CA THR A 126 -15.21 0.13 9.04
C THR A 126 -14.09 1.11 8.70
N PRO A 127 -13.75 2.07 9.58
CA PRO A 127 -12.74 3.08 9.29
C PRO A 127 -11.36 2.47 9.03
N LYS A 128 -10.67 2.95 8.01
CA LYS A 128 -9.36 2.45 7.57
C LYS A 128 -8.25 3.42 7.98
N THR A 129 -7.09 2.88 8.34
CA THR A 129 -5.91 3.62 8.85
C THR A 129 -4.99 4.17 7.75
N GLY A 130 -5.38 4.10 6.47
CA GLY A 130 -4.59 4.65 5.36
C GLY A 130 -3.33 3.86 4.98
N LEU A 131 -3.11 2.66 5.53
CA LEU A 131 -1.92 1.83 5.29
C LEU A 131 -1.81 1.22 3.87
N GLY A 132 -2.74 1.54 2.96
CA GLY A 132 -2.72 1.04 1.59
C GLY A 132 -3.37 -0.34 1.38
N SER A 133 -4.47 -0.63 2.09
CA SER A 133 -5.18 -1.92 2.00
C SER A 133 -5.58 -2.32 0.58
N SER A 134 -5.93 -1.38 -0.29
CA SER A 134 -6.28 -1.71 -1.69
C SER A 134 -5.10 -2.26 -2.48
N ALA A 135 -3.90 -1.68 -2.33
CA ALA A 135 -2.71 -2.17 -3.01
C ALA A 135 -2.25 -3.53 -2.45
N ALA A 136 -2.32 -3.71 -1.12
CA ALA A 136 -2.05 -4.99 -0.48
C ALA A 136 -3.02 -6.08 -0.97
N LEU A 137 -4.32 -5.78 -1.07
CA LEU A 137 -5.35 -6.71 -1.55
C LEU A 137 -5.11 -7.13 -3.01
N VAL A 138 -4.95 -6.16 -3.91
CA VAL A 138 -4.74 -6.45 -5.34
C VAL A 138 -3.46 -7.27 -5.53
N THR A 139 -2.40 -6.93 -4.80
CA THR A 139 -1.11 -7.61 -4.89
C THR A 139 -1.19 -9.04 -4.37
N SER A 140 -1.71 -9.26 -3.16
CA SER A 140 -1.81 -10.61 -2.58
C SER A 140 -2.75 -11.49 -3.37
N LEU A 141 -3.85 -10.95 -3.92
CA LEU A 141 -4.80 -11.71 -4.73
C LEU A 141 -4.20 -12.10 -6.10
N THR A 142 -3.55 -11.15 -6.79
CA THR A 142 -2.82 -11.43 -8.03
C THR A 142 -1.80 -12.55 -7.81
N ALA A 143 -0.97 -12.40 -6.78
CA ALA A 143 0.06 -13.35 -6.44
C ALA A 143 -0.49 -14.73 -6.04
N ALA A 144 -1.58 -14.77 -5.27
CA ALA A 144 -2.22 -16.02 -4.86
C ALA A 144 -2.74 -16.79 -6.07
N LEU A 145 -3.42 -16.12 -7.00
CA LEU A 145 -3.94 -16.74 -8.22
C LEU A 145 -2.82 -17.27 -9.12
N LEU A 146 -1.75 -16.49 -9.34
CA LEU A 146 -0.58 -16.94 -10.10
C LEU A 146 0.08 -18.16 -9.44
N THR A 147 0.31 -18.09 -8.13
CA THR A 147 0.92 -19.19 -7.35
C THR A 147 0.05 -20.44 -7.33
N HIS A 148 -1.27 -20.29 -7.31
CA HIS A 148 -2.20 -21.41 -7.26
C HIS A 148 -2.34 -22.15 -8.59
N HIS A 149 -2.37 -21.39 -9.70
CA HIS A 149 -2.67 -21.96 -11.02
C HIS A 149 -1.43 -22.26 -11.87
N LEU A 150 -0.26 -21.72 -11.54
CA LEU A 150 0.98 -21.99 -12.28
C LEU A 150 1.91 -22.90 -11.48
N PRO A 151 2.56 -23.88 -12.13
CA PRO A 151 3.54 -24.72 -11.45
C PRO A 151 4.79 -23.91 -11.08
N PRO A 152 5.54 -24.30 -10.02
CA PRO A 152 6.76 -23.62 -9.59
C PRO A 152 7.83 -23.50 -10.68
N SER A 153 7.85 -24.41 -11.66
CA SER A 153 8.75 -24.37 -12.82
C SER A 153 8.48 -23.18 -13.76
N THR A 154 7.25 -22.66 -13.75
CA THR A 154 6.82 -21.56 -14.62
C THR A 154 6.77 -20.24 -13.86
N PHE A 155 6.31 -20.28 -12.60
CA PHE A 155 6.17 -19.08 -11.78
C PHE A 155 6.56 -19.36 -10.33
N THR A 156 7.40 -18.50 -9.78
CA THR A 156 7.66 -18.42 -8.34
C THR A 156 7.69 -16.96 -7.95
N ILE A 157 6.91 -16.57 -6.94
CA ILE A 157 6.76 -15.17 -6.54
C ILE A 157 8.06 -14.50 -6.07
N THR A 158 9.02 -15.29 -5.60
CA THR A 158 10.31 -14.79 -5.11
C THR A 158 11.31 -14.51 -6.23
N SER A 159 11.09 -15.03 -7.45
CA SER A 159 12.00 -14.81 -8.57
C SER A 159 11.85 -13.38 -9.14
N PRO A 160 12.90 -12.80 -9.75
CA PRO A 160 12.80 -11.47 -10.35
C PRO A 160 11.68 -11.35 -11.39
N SER A 161 11.53 -12.35 -12.27
CA SER A 161 10.46 -12.39 -13.27
C SER A 161 9.08 -12.59 -12.62
N GLY A 162 8.97 -13.38 -11.56
CA GLY A 162 7.73 -13.57 -10.82
C GLY A 162 7.27 -12.30 -10.12
N LYS A 163 8.19 -11.57 -9.48
CA LYS A 163 7.89 -10.26 -8.89
C LYS A 163 7.48 -9.23 -9.95
N GLN A 164 8.19 -9.19 -11.07
CA GLN A 164 7.84 -8.31 -12.19
C GLN A 164 6.43 -8.59 -12.73
N LEU A 165 6.13 -9.86 -13.00
CA LEU A 165 4.82 -10.28 -13.48
C LEU A 165 3.71 -9.91 -12.49
N THR A 166 3.92 -10.22 -11.21
CA THR A 166 2.99 -9.89 -10.12
C THR A 166 2.77 -8.37 -10.05
N HIS A 167 3.84 -7.57 -10.06
CA HIS A 167 3.76 -6.11 -10.05
C HIS A 167 2.98 -5.56 -11.23
N ASN A 168 3.32 -5.96 -12.45
CA ASN A 168 2.72 -5.40 -13.65
C ASN A 168 1.23 -5.70 -13.74
N LEU A 169 0.82 -6.94 -13.40
CA LEU A 169 -0.59 -7.34 -13.35
C LEU A 169 -1.34 -6.60 -12.23
N ALA A 170 -0.78 -6.59 -11.01
CA ALA A 170 -1.40 -5.92 -9.87
C ALA A 170 -1.53 -4.41 -10.12
N GLN A 171 -0.52 -3.77 -10.70
CA GLN A 171 -0.54 -2.33 -11.00
C GLN A 171 -1.56 -2.00 -12.10
N ALA A 172 -1.67 -2.83 -13.13
CA ALA A 172 -2.68 -2.67 -14.17
C ALA A 172 -4.11 -2.81 -13.61
N ALA A 173 -4.36 -3.87 -12.83
CA ALA A 173 -5.64 -4.10 -12.18
C ALA A 173 -6.02 -2.99 -11.18
N HIS A 174 -5.05 -2.52 -10.38
CA HIS A 174 -5.26 -1.44 -9.41
C HIS A 174 -5.58 -0.11 -10.12
N SER A 175 -4.89 0.20 -11.21
CA SER A 175 -5.16 1.41 -12.01
C SER A 175 -6.56 1.36 -12.65
N ALA A 176 -6.97 0.19 -13.13
CA ALA A 176 -8.32 -0.03 -13.67
C ALA A 176 -9.40 0.17 -12.60
N ALA A 177 -9.22 -0.43 -11.41
CA ALA A 177 -10.14 -0.30 -10.29
C ALA A 177 -10.27 1.15 -9.78
N GLN A 178 -9.16 1.91 -9.78
CA GLN A 178 -9.17 3.33 -9.37
C GLN A 178 -9.71 4.28 -10.46
N GLY A 179 -9.80 3.83 -11.71
CA GLY A 179 -10.17 4.68 -12.85
C GLY A 179 -9.10 5.72 -13.22
N LYS A 180 -7.87 5.59 -12.74
CA LYS A 180 -6.75 6.50 -13.03
C LYS A 180 -5.41 5.78 -12.88
N ILE A 181 -4.37 6.30 -13.55
CA ILE A 181 -3.00 5.81 -13.39
C ILE A 181 -2.34 6.57 -12.23
N GLY A 182 -2.21 5.90 -11.09
CA GLY A 182 -1.50 6.43 -9.92
C GLY A 182 0.01 6.53 -10.13
N SER A 183 0.72 6.90 -9.07
CA SER A 183 2.19 6.85 -9.01
C SER A 183 2.71 5.41 -9.07
N GLY A 184 2.03 4.48 -8.37
CA GLY A 184 2.35 3.04 -8.30
C GLY A 184 3.27 2.64 -7.15
N PHE A 185 3.62 3.56 -6.23
CA PHE A 185 4.52 3.24 -5.12
C PHE A 185 3.89 2.27 -4.11
N ASP A 186 2.57 2.25 -3.99
CA ASP A 186 1.82 1.40 -3.08
C ASP A 186 1.86 -0.06 -3.52
N VAL A 187 1.56 -0.34 -4.79
CA VAL A 187 1.72 -1.69 -5.38
C VAL A 187 3.18 -2.10 -5.41
N ALA A 188 4.11 -1.19 -5.75
CA ALA A 188 5.53 -1.50 -5.75
C ALA A 188 6.03 -1.90 -4.35
N ALA A 189 5.63 -1.19 -3.29
CA ALA A 189 5.97 -1.57 -1.92
C ALA A 189 5.33 -2.90 -1.52
N ALA A 190 4.08 -3.15 -1.93
CA ALA A 190 3.41 -4.42 -1.65
C ALA A 190 4.10 -5.62 -2.34
N VAL A 191 4.70 -5.43 -3.52
CA VAL A 191 5.41 -6.51 -4.24
C VAL A 191 6.86 -6.67 -3.79
N TYR A 192 7.60 -5.56 -3.73
CA TYR A 192 9.05 -5.59 -3.57
C TYR A 192 9.51 -5.31 -2.14
N GLY A 193 8.67 -4.72 -1.29
CA GLY A 193 9.01 -4.28 0.06
C GLY A 193 9.50 -2.83 0.11
N SER A 194 10.17 -2.46 1.20
CA SER A 194 10.72 -1.13 1.45
C SER A 194 11.78 -0.72 0.43
N GLY A 195 11.74 0.53 -0.03
CA GLY A 195 12.74 1.04 -0.96
C GLY A 195 12.54 2.46 -1.46
N ILE A 196 13.53 2.91 -2.23
CA ILE A 196 13.54 4.18 -2.96
C ILE A 196 12.84 3.96 -4.29
N TYR A 197 11.64 4.49 -4.40
CA TYR A 197 10.73 4.30 -5.52
C TYR A 197 10.86 5.41 -6.57
N ARG A 198 10.85 5.01 -7.83
CA ARG A 198 10.67 5.86 -9.01
C ARG A 198 9.52 5.31 -9.86
N ARG A 199 8.56 6.17 -10.21
CA ARG A 199 7.39 5.77 -11.01
C ARG A 199 7.77 5.28 -12.41
N PHE A 200 6.94 4.37 -12.93
CA PHE A 200 6.95 3.99 -14.34
C PHE A 200 6.29 5.07 -15.22
N SER A 201 6.53 5.01 -16.54
CA SER A 201 5.88 5.86 -17.53
C SER A 201 4.37 5.54 -17.65
N PRO A 202 3.46 6.51 -17.41
CA PRO A 202 2.01 6.27 -17.45
C PRO A 202 1.53 5.66 -18.77
N ASN A 203 2.17 6.04 -19.89
CA ASN A 203 1.81 5.58 -21.23
C ASN A 203 2.00 4.07 -21.42
N ILE A 204 2.70 3.37 -20.52
CA ILE A 204 2.78 1.90 -20.54
C ILE A 204 1.39 1.27 -20.43
N LEU A 205 0.47 1.89 -19.68
CA LEU A 205 -0.89 1.38 -19.44
C LEU A 205 -1.93 1.91 -20.43
N SER A 206 -1.54 2.76 -21.39
CA SER A 206 -2.49 3.38 -22.33
C SER A 206 -3.20 2.34 -23.20
N SER A 207 -2.53 1.23 -23.54
CA SER A 207 -3.12 0.13 -24.32
C SER A 207 -4.21 -0.64 -23.58
N LEU A 208 -4.35 -0.44 -22.27
CA LEU A 208 -5.39 -1.05 -21.44
C LEU A 208 -6.48 -0.03 -21.05
N ALA A 209 -6.37 1.22 -21.52
CA ALA A 209 -7.31 2.28 -21.18
C ALA A 209 -8.74 1.91 -21.62
N GLY A 210 -9.70 2.09 -20.71
CA GLY A 210 -11.12 1.83 -20.99
C GLY A 210 -11.53 0.36 -20.96
N VAL A 211 -10.61 -0.59 -20.74
CA VAL A 211 -10.98 -2.00 -20.54
C VAL A 211 -11.66 -2.17 -19.19
N ARG A 212 -12.85 -2.78 -19.20
CA ARG A 212 -13.67 -3.09 -18.03
C ARG A 212 -14.28 -4.48 -18.20
N ALA A 213 -14.68 -5.13 -17.12
CA ALA A 213 -15.46 -6.36 -17.23
C ALA A 213 -16.74 -6.10 -18.06
N GLY A 214 -17.01 -6.95 -19.05
CA GLY A 214 -18.12 -6.80 -20.00
C GLY A 214 -17.85 -5.95 -21.25
N ILE A 215 -16.76 -5.17 -21.31
CA ILE A 215 -16.31 -4.44 -22.52
C ILE A 215 -14.86 -4.82 -22.78
N CYS A 216 -14.67 -5.97 -23.43
CA CYS A 216 -13.37 -6.61 -23.57
C CYS A 216 -13.06 -6.86 -25.04
N PRO A 217 -12.07 -6.17 -25.62
CA PRO A 217 -11.57 -6.53 -26.93
C PRO A 217 -11.08 -7.99 -26.90
N ALA A 218 -11.37 -8.77 -27.95
CA ALA A 218 -10.89 -10.16 -28.05
C ALA A 218 -9.35 -10.28 -27.91
N ALA A 219 -8.63 -9.21 -28.26
CA ALA A 219 -7.18 -9.12 -28.13
C ALA A 219 -6.68 -8.86 -26.69
N PHE A 220 -7.56 -8.57 -25.72
CA PHE A 220 -7.15 -8.14 -24.38
C PHE A 220 -6.21 -9.13 -23.66
N PRO A 221 -6.47 -10.45 -23.62
CA PRO A 221 -5.56 -11.39 -22.98
C PRO A 221 -4.13 -11.34 -23.56
N ALA A 222 -4.00 -11.26 -24.89
CA ALA A 222 -2.70 -11.19 -25.57
C ALA A 222 -1.98 -9.87 -25.29
N THR A 223 -2.70 -8.73 -25.34
CA THR A 223 -2.16 -7.41 -24.99
C THR A 223 -1.69 -7.37 -23.54
N LEU A 224 -2.49 -7.93 -22.63
CA LEU A 224 -2.15 -8.00 -21.20
C LEU A 224 -0.92 -8.86 -20.97
N LYS A 225 -0.80 -10.02 -21.61
CA LYS A 225 0.39 -10.89 -21.53
C LYS A 225 1.65 -10.13 -21.93
N SER A 226 1.64 -9.51 -23.12
CA SER A 226 2.78 -8.74 -23.62
C SER A 226 3.20 -7.61 -22.68
N LEU A 227 2.22 -6.92 -22.09
CA LEU A 227 2.45 -5.82 -21.14
C LEU A 227 2.97 -6.31 -19.78
N ALA A 228 2.49 -7.46 -19.31
CA ALA A 228 2.81 -8.01 -18.01
C ALA A 228 4.21 -8.65 -17.98
N GLU A 229 4.61 -9.33 -19.06
CA GLU A 229 5.89 -10.04 -19.15
C GLU A 229 7.08 -9.14 -19.50
N ARG A 230 6.86 -7.93 -20.03
CA ARG A 230 7.95 -6.99 -20.37
C ARG A 230 8.41 -6.17 -19.14
N PRO A 231 9.71 -5.79 -19.08
CA PRO A 231 10.19 -4.86 -18.07
C PRO A 231 9.59 -3.46 -18.28
N TRP A 232 9.29 -2.77 -17.18
CA TRP A 232 8.86 -1.37 -17.20
C TRP A 232 10.03 -0.46 -16.81
N ASP A 233 9.91 0.83 -17.09
CA ASP A 233 10.93 1.84 -16.83
C ASP A 233 10.83 2.51 -15.43
N GLY A 234 10.02 1.92 -14.54
CA GLY A 234 9.97 2.25 -13.12
C GLY A 234 10.93 1.38 -12.32
N ALA A 235 11.26 1.80 -11.10
CA ALA A 235 12.20 1.07 -10.25
C ALA A 235 11.90 1.27 -8.76
N ILE A 236 12.23 0.26 -7.97
CA ILE A 236 12.32 0.36 -6.51
C ILE A 236 13.66 -0.23 -6.07
N HIS A 237 14.49 0.61 -5.46
CA HIS A 237 15.79 0.19 -4.94
C HIS A 237 15.63 -0.16 -3.46
N PRO A 238 15.91 -1.41 -3.03
CA PRO A 238 15.69 -1.83 -1.66
C PRO A 238 16.35 -0.90 -0.64
N LEU A 239 15.64 -0.65 0.46
CA LEU A 239 16.16 0.07 1.63
C LEU A 239 15.64 -0.60 2.89
N THR A 240 16.55 -0.94 3.79
CA THR A 240 16.24 -1.36 5.15
C THR A 240 16.54 -0.22 6.12
N LEU A 241 15.71 -0.07 7.15
CA LEU A 241 16.05 0.80 8.25
C LEU A 241 17.27 0.21 8.99
N PRO A 242 18.21 1.05 9.44
CA PRO A 242 19.37 0.57 10.18
C PRO A 242 18.93 -0.01 11.53
N HIS A 243 19.74 -0.94 12.05
CA HIS A 243 19.50 -1.49 13.39
C HIS A 243 19.44 -0.38 14.44
N GLY A 244 18.52 -0.54 15.39
CA GLY A 244 18.30 0.45 16.44
C GLY A 244 17.34 1.58 16.06
N LEU A 245 16.80 1.60 14.83
CA LEU A 245 15.72 2.51 14.44
C LEU A 245 14.44 1.74 14.12
N ARG A 246 13.29 2.36 14.41
CA ARG A 246 11.97 1.87 14.02
C ARG A 246 11.07 3.03 13.59
N ILE A 247 9.96 2.69 12.95
CA ILE A 247 8.87 3.65 12.73
C ILE A 247 7.78 3.53 13.79
N VAL A 248 7.09 4.64 14.03
CA VAL A 248 5.85 4.70 14.78
C VAL A 248 4.81 5.41 13.93
N MET A 249 3.77 4.67 13.55
CA MET A 249 2.63 5.20 12.81
C MET A 249 1.58 5.70 13.78
N CYS A 250 1.05 6.89 13.54
CA CYS A 250 -0.03 7.47 14.34
C CYS A 250 -1.23 7.81 13.45
N ASP A 251 -2.37 7.22 13.77
CA ASP A 251 -3.69 7.49 13.18
C ASP A 251 -4.38 8.63 13.94
N ILE A 252 -5.04 9.53 13.21
CA ILE A 252 -5.65 10.73 13.79
C ILE A 252 -7.15 10.65 13.58
N SER A 253 -7.89 10.51 14.69
CA SER A 253 -9.29 10.09 14.68
C SER A 253 -10.26 11.09 14.03
N THR A 254 -9.84 12.33 13.81
CA THR A 254 -10.61 13.40 13.18
C THR A 254 -10.21 13.67 11.72
N GLY A 255 -9.32 12.84 11.15
CA GLY A 255 -8.80 13.03 9.80
C GLY A 255 -9.90 13.08 8.74
N SER A 256 -10.06 14.25 8.12
CA SER A 256 -10.83 14.40 6.89
C SER A 256 -9.85 14.58 5.73
N SER A 257 -9.73 13.55 4.89
CA SER A 257 -8.98 13.70 3.65
C SER A 257 -9.66 14.78 2.81
N THR A 258 -8.93 15.81 2.38
CA THR A 258 -9.47 16.77 1.41
C THR A 258 -9.37 16.14 0.02
N PRO A 259 -10.47 15.76 -0.64
CA PRO A 259 -10.38 15.15 -1.96
C PRO A 259 -9.73 16.14 -2.95
N GLY A 260 -8.82 15.63 -3.79
CA GLY A 260 -8.24 16.43 -4.87
C GLY A 260 -7.01 17.26 -4.51
N MET A 261 -6.40 17.09 -3.33
CA MET A 261 -5.11 17.75 -2.97
C MET A 261 -4.05 17.58 -4.07
N VAL A 262 -3.87 16.35 -4.58
CA VAL A 262 -2.94 16.06 -5.69
C VAL A 262 -3.21 16.92 -6.91
N LYS A 263 -4.49 17.07 -7.30
CA LYS A 263 -4.86 17.88 -8.46
C LYS A 263 -4.54 19.36 -8.23
N GLN A 264 -4.84 19.88 -7.04
CA GLN A 264 -4.59 21.27 -6.69
C GLN A 264 -3.09 21.61 -6.66
N VAL A 265 -2.26 20.74 -6.07
CA VAL A 265 -0.81 20.93 -6.02
C VAL A 265 -0.18 20.87 -7.42
N LEU A 266 -0.63 19.94 -8.28
CA LEU A 266 -0.15 19.87 -9.66
C LEU A 266 -0.57 21.11 -10.47
N GLN A 267 -1.81 21.56 -10.32
CA GLN A 267 -2.30 22.78 -10.96
C GLN A 267 -1.50 24.01 -10.50
N TRP A 268 -1.19 24.13 -9.20
CA TRP A 268 -0.33 25.20 -8.72
C TRP A 268 1.07 25.11 -9.34
N ARG A 269 1.69 23.92 -9.38
CA ARG A 269 3.02 23.72 -9.95
C ARG A 269 3.11 24.15 -11.42
N GLU A 270 2.07 23.89 -12.21
CA GLU A 270 2.01 24.30 -13.62
C GLU A 270 1.98 25.83 -13.80
N ASN A 271 1.47 26.56 -12.80
CA ASN A 271 1.27 28.01 -12.88
C ASN A 271 2.33 28.84 -12.15
N ASP A 272 3.18 28.22 -11.34
CA ASP A 272 4.19 28.91 -10.53
C ASP A 272 5.61 28.57 -10.99
N PRO A 273 6.37 29.53 -11.57
CA PRO A 273 7.70 29.27 -12.11
C PRO A 273 8.74 28.88 -11.05
N ALA A 274 8.50 29.20 -9.77
CA ALA A 274 9.39 28.81 -8.67
C ALA A 274 8.98 27.46 -8.03
N ALA A 275 7.99 26.75 -8.59
CA ALA A 275 7.59 25.44 -8.09
C ALA A 275 8.66 24.37 -8.38
N ASP A 276 9.29 24.38 -9.56
CA ASP A 276 10.31 23.39 -9.91
C ASP A 276 11.57 23.51 -9.05
N GLU A 277 11.96 24.74 -8.66
CA GLU A 277 13.04 24.97 -7.70
C GLU A 277 12.72 24.33 -6.35
N LEU A 278 11.50 24.54 -5.82
CA LEU A 278 11.05 23.93 -4.57
C LEU A 278 11.02 22.39 -4.68
N TRP A 279 10.54 21.83 -5.80
CA TRP A 279 10.53 20.38 -6.05
C TRP A 279 11.94 19.79 -6.01
N ASN A 280 12.88 20.44 -6.70
CA ASN A 280 14.27 19.99 -6.75
C ASN A 280 14.95 20.16 -5.40
N ASN A 281 14.63 21.22 -4.65
CA ASN A 281 15.14 21.39 -3.30
C ASN A 281 14.64 20.30 -2.35
N LEU A 282 13.34 19.99 -2.40
CA LEU A 282 12.75 18.90 -1.62
C LEU A 282 13.36 17.54 -2.00
N GLN A 283 13.62 17.28 -3.29
CA GLN A 283 14.32 16.06 -3.70
C GLN A 283 15.73 15.96 -3.10
N ARG A 284 16.51 17.05 -3.12
CA ARG A 284 17.85 17.07 -2.51
C ARG A 284 17.79 16.73 -1.03
N TRP A 285 16.81 17.25 -0.31
CA TRP A 285 16.62 16.93 1.11
C TRP A 285 16.13 15.50 1.33
N ASN A 286 15.31 14.94 0.43
CA ASN A 286 14.93 13.53 0.47
C ASN A 286 16.13 12.61 0.27
N ASP A 287 17.01 12.92 -0.68
CA ASP A 287 18.23 12.14 -0.94
C ASP A 287 19.18 12.21 0.27
N ARG A 288 19.31 13.38 0.90
CA ARG A 288 20.06 13.54 2.15
C ARG A 288 19.44 12.78 3.31
N LEU A 289 18.11 12.79 3.45
CA LEU A 289 17.40 12.02 4.47
C LEU A 289 17.66 10.51 4.28
N VAL A 290 17.58 10.01 3.05
CA VAL A 290 17.90 8.63 2.71
C VAL A 290 19.35 8.28 3.03
N ALA A 291 20.30 9.18 2.73
CA ALA A 291 21.71 8.98 3.07
C ALA A 291 21.92 8.93 4.60
N ALA A 292 21.29 9.83 5.35
CA ALA A 292 21.32 9.87 6.81
C ALA A 292 20.74 8.59 7.43
N LEU A 293 19.61 8.10 6.90
CA LEU A 293 19.01 6.83 7.33
C LEU A 293 19.95 5.65 7.13
N ARG A 294 20.70 5.61 6.02
CA ARG A 294 21.63 4.49 5.75
C ARG A 294 22.79 4.41 6.72
N ILE A 295 23.28 5.56 7.21
CA ILE A 295 24.41 5.62 8.14
C ILE A 295 23.98 5.70 9.61
N GLY A 296 22.69 5.93 9.88
CA GLY A 296 22.16 6.04 11.25
C GLY A 296 22.60 7.33 11.97
N ASP A 297 22.93 8.39 11.24
CA ASP A 297 23.34 9.67 11.82
C ASP A 297 22.11 10.43 12.33
N GLU A 298 21.89 10.38 13.64
CA GLU A 298 20.71 10.95 14.27
C GLU A 298 20.59 12.46 14.13
N ASP A 299 21.69 13.19 14.19
CA ASP A 299 21.67 14.66 14.11
C ASP A 299 21.38 15.10 12.68
N LEU A 300 21.97 14.41 11.71
CA LEU A 300 21.65 14.63 10.30
C LEU A 300 20.20 14.23 9.99
N LEU A 301 19.68 13.17 10.59
CA LEU A 301 18.27 12.76 10.46
C LEU A 301 17.34 13.87 10.95
N ARG A 302 17.57 14.41 12.16
CA ARG A 302 16.77 15.51 12.72
C ARG A 302 16.78 16.74 11.81
N CYS A 303 17.98 17.12 11.33
CA CYS A 303 18.14 18.22 10.39
C CYS A 303 17.35 17.97 9.09
N CYS A 304 17.51 16.80 8.48
CA CYS A 304 16.86 16.45 7.22
C CYS A 304 15.33 16.39 7.34
N PHE A 305 14.79 15.84 8.44
CA PHE A 305 13.34 15.88 8.69
C PHE A 305 12.82 17.32 8.81
N GLY A 306 13.55 18.20 9.52
CA GLY A 306 13.20 19.62 9.62
C GLY A 306 13.11 20.30 8.26
N GLU A 307 14.10 20.08 7.40
CA GLU A 307 14.19 20.66 6.05
C GLU A 307 13.14 20.10 5.08
N VAL A 308 12.90 18.79 5.11
CA VAL A 308 11.83 18.13 4.33
C VAL A 308 10.48 18.72 4.72
N ARG A 309 10.18 18.80 6.02
CA ARG A 309 8.92 19.39 6.52
C ARG A 309 8.82 20.88 6.16
N GLY A 310 9.92 21.63 6.26
CA GLY A 310 9.99 23.03 5.84
C GLY A 310 9.58 23.22 4.38
N CYS A 311 10.16 22.42 3.48
CA CYS A 311 9.80 22.42 2.05
C CYS A 311 8.34 22.02 1.81
N VAL A 312 7.84 21.01 2.53
CA VAL A 312 6.45 20.54 2.43
C VAL A 312 5.45 21.62 2.90
N ARG A 313 5.75 22.33 3.99
CA ARG A 313 4.93 23.45 4.47
C ARG A 313 4.97 24.63 3.52
N ASP A 314 6.12 24.95 2.93
CA ASP A 314 6.21 25.99 1.90
C ASP A 314 5.36 25.64 0.68
N MET A 315 5.45 24.38 0.23
CA MET A 315 4.63 23.86 -0.86
C MET A 315 3.14 24.02 -0.55
N GLY A 316 2.70 23.61 0.64
CA GLY A 316 1.31 23.72 1.06
C GLY A 316 0.81 25.17 1.14
N ARG A 317 1.63 26.08 1.67
CA ARG A 317 1.34 27.52 1.71
C ARG A 317 1.18 28.11 0.32
N ARG A 318 2.10 27.82 -0.59
CA ARG A 318 2.10 28.37 -1.96
C ARG A 318 0.99 27.79 -2.82
N SER A 319 0.66 26.51 -2.64
CA SER A 319 -0.43 25.86 -3.37
C SER A 319 -1.82 26.06 -2.75
N GLY A 320 -1.90 26.61 -1.52
CA GLY A 320 -3.14 26.68 -0.75
C GLY A 320 -3.68 25.33 -0.27
N VAL A 321 -2.82 24.30 -0.25
CA VAL A 321 -3.21 22.93 0.11
C VAL A 321 -2.65 22.58 1.49
N PRO A 322 -3.46 22.06 2.43
CA PRO A 322 -3.00 21.69 3.77
C PRO A 322 -2.19 20.38 3.75
N ILE A 323 -0.98 20.39 3.16
CA ILE A 323 -0.13 19.20 3.07
C ILE A 323 0.37 18.78 4.46
N GLU A 324 1.02 19.70 5.17
CA GLU A 324 1.28 19.58 6.62
C GLU A 324 0.49 20.69 7.32
N PRO A 325 -0.78 20.44 7.72
CA PRO A 325 -1.60 21.47 8.34
C PRO A 325 -1.10 21.85 9.75
N PRO A 326 -1.57 22.98 10.30
CA PRO A 326 -1.10 23.47 11.60
C PRO A 326 -1.21 22.45 12.73
N GLY A 327 -2.32 21.69 12.79
CA GLY A 327 -2.49 20.63 13.79
C GLY A 327 -1.42 19.54 13.72
N GLN A 328 -1.02 19.12 12.51
CA GLN A 328 0.06 18.16 12.32
C GLN A 328 1.43 18.77 12.60
N THR A 329 1.60 20.05 12.27
CA THR A 329 2.84 20.78 12.59
C THR A 329 3.05 20.76 14.10
N THR A 330 2.04 21.16 14.87
CA THR A 330 2.09 21.16 16.34
C THR A 330 2.35 19.77 16.92
N LEU A 331 1.68 18.74 16.40
CA LEU A 331 1.89 17.35 16.83
C LEU A 331 3.34 16.90 16.57
N LEU A 332 3.83 17.05 15.34
CA LEU A 332 5.17 16.64 14.95
C LEU A 332 6.24 17.44 15.71
N ASP A 333 6.03 18.74 15.95
CA ASP A 333 6.95 19.57 16.72
C ASP A 333 7.02 19.09 18.18
N LYS A 334 5.87 18.80 18.80
CA LYS A 334 5.82 18.25 20.16
C LYS A 334 6.47 16.86 20.24
N CYS A 335 6.24 15.99 19.26
CA CYS A 335 6.88 14.68 19.21
C CYS A 335 8.41 14.79 19.01
N SER A 336 8.88 15.79 18.27
CA SER A 336 10.31 15.98 17.98
C SER A 336 11.12 16.44 19.18
N THR A 337 10.49 16.90 20.27
CA THR A 337 11.19 17.23 21.53
C THR A 337 11.43 16.01 22.42
N VAL A 338 10.82 14.86 22.09
CA VAL A 338 10.94 13.63 22.88
C VAL A 338 12.29 12.97 22.62
N GLU A 339 13.02 12.69 23.70
CA GLU A 339 14.28 11.94 23.61
C GLU A 339 14.07 10.57 22.96
N GLY A 340 14.83 10.30 21.90
CA GLY A 340 14.75 9.10 21.08
C GLY A 340 13.90 9.27 19.81
N VAL A 341 13.19 10.39 19.63
CA VAL A 341 12.55 10.75 18.36
C VAL A 341 13.57 11.46 17.46
N LEU A 342 13.71 10.97 16.23
CA LEU A 342 14.64 11.51 15.23
C LEU A 342 13.95 12.43 14.23
N GLY A 343 12.63 12.38 14.17
CA GLY A 343 11.79 13.23 13.34
C GLY A 343 10.58 12.47 12.83
N GLY A 344 9.81 13.12 11.98
CA GLY A 344 8.64 12.52 11.34
C GLY A 344 8.07 13.40 10.26
N VAL A 345 7.02 12.93 9.60
CA VAL A 345 6.31 13.67 8.57
C VAL A 345 4.81 13.34 8.59
N VAL A 346 4.03 14.15 7.88
CA VAL A 346 2.72 13.72 7.38
C VAL A 346 2.96 12.89 6.10
N PRO A 347 2.65 11.58 6.08
CA PRO A 347 3.01 10.71 4.98
C PRO A 347 2.12 10.92 3.74
N GLY A 348 2.60 10.46 2.58
CA GLY A 348 1.79 10.42 1.36
C GLY A 348 1.45 11.81 0.79
N ALA A 349 0.16 12.07 0.57
CA ALA A 349 -0.31 13.36 0.06
C ALA A 349 -0.44 14.43 1.16
N GLY A 350 -0.24 14.06 2.43
CA GLY A 350 -0.44 14.97 3.55
C GLY A 350 -1.88 15.00 4.06
N GLY A 351 -2.22 16.05 4.82
CA GLY A 351 -3.55 16.28 5.37
C GLY A 351 -3.67 15.88 6.84
N TYR A 352 -4.84 15.37 7.21
CA TYR A 352 -5.23 15.17 8.61
C TYR A 352 -5.23 13.70 9.06
N ASP A 353 -4.85 12.78 8.17
CA ASP A 353 -5.13 11.35 8.35
C ASP A 353 -4.15 10.68 9.33
N ALA A 354 -2.85 10.95 9.19
CA ALA A 354 -1.82 10.25 9.95
C ALA A 354 -0.51 11.04 10.04
N VAL A 355 0.35 10.65 10.97
CA VAL A 355 1.78 11.00 10.98
C VAL A 355 2.63 9.75 11.13
N VAL A 356 3.85 9.80 10.61
CA VAL A 356 4.87 8.76 10.80
C VAL A 356 6.10 9.38 11.45
N LEU A 357 6.60 8.72 12.49
CA LEU A 357 7.80 9.12 13.22
C LEU A 357 8.89 8.06 13.03
N VAL A 358 10.13 8.49 12.91
CA VAL A 358 11.32 7.63 13.05
C VAL A 358 11.88 7.84 14.44
N VAL A 359 12.06 6.74 15.17
CA VAL A 359 12.49 6.75 16.57
C VAL A 359 13.55 5.68 16.80
N ARG A 360 14.30 5.80 17.90
CA ARG A 360 15.13 4.70 18.40
C ARG A 360 14.25 3.48 18.73
N ASP A 361 14.72 2.30 18.37
CA ASP A 361 14.05 1.03 18.66
C ASP A 361 14.36 0.57 20.09
N ASP A 362 13.89 1.37 21.06
CA ASP A 362 13.91 1.02 22.47
C ASP A 362 12.56 1.35 23.13
N GLN A 363 12.24 0.62 24.19
CA GLN A 363 10.94 0.72 24.84
C GLN A 363 10.75 2.06 25.57
N GLU A 364 11.83 2.71 26.00
CA GLU A 364 11.74 3.97 26.72
C GLU A 364 11.37 5.12 25.78
N ALA A 365 12.00 5.19 24.60
CA ALA A 365 11.68 6.18 23.57
C ALA A 365 10.21 6.07 23.15
N VAL A 366 9.74 4.84 22.89
CA VAL A 366 8.33 4.58 22.55
C VAL A 366 7.40 4.90 23.73
N GLY A 367 7.81 4.61 24.97
CA GLY A 367 7.07 4.93 26.19
C GLY A 367 6.88 6.44 26.39
N ARG A 368 7.96 7.22 26.26
CA ARG A 368 7.92 8.69 26.32
C ARG A 368 7.03 9.27 25.22
N LEU A 369 7.17 8.75 23.99
CA LEU A 369 6.34 9.18 22.87
C LEU A 369 4.85 8.90 23.10
N LYS A 370 4.51 7.72 23.67
CA LYS A 370 3.13 7.38 24.05
C LYS A 370 2.54 8.40 25.02
N GLY A 371 3.30 8.82 26.03
CA GLY A 371 2.86 9.85 26.98
C GLY A 371 2.51 11.17 26.27
N VAL A 372 3.40 11.65 25.40
CA VAL A 372 3.16 12.89 24.64
C VAL A 372 1.94 12.78 23.73
N ILE A 373 1.77 11.65 23.03
CA ILE A 373 0.61 11.42 22.15
C ILE A 373 -0.71 11.39 22.94
N GLN A 374 -0.72 10.77 24.12
CA GLN A 374 -1.88 10.73 24.99
C GLN A 374 -2.29 12.13 25.47
N GLU A 375 -1.32 12.99 25.81
CA GLU A 375 -1.59 14.38 26.20
C GLU A 375 -2.17 15.23 25.08
N VAL A 376 -1.76 15.01 23.83
CA VAL A 376 -2.31 15.75 22.66
C VAL A 376 -3.78 15.39 22.45
N GLY A 377 -4.14 14.12 22.68
CA GLY A 377 -5.49 13.62 22.45
C GLY A 377 -5.86 13.50 20.96
N GLY A 378 -6.82 12.65 20.62
CA GLY A 378 -7.27 12.46 19.23
C GLY A 378 -6.25 11.78 18.29
N VAL A 379 -5.13 11.29 18.84
CA VAL A 379 -4.07 10.60 18.11
C VAL A 379 -3.88 9.22 18.73
N ARG A 380 -3.73 8.20 17.88
CA ARG A 380 -3.54 6.80 18.27
C ARG A 380 -2.32 6.22 17.59
N ILE A 381 -1.40 5.63 18.37
CA ILE A 381 -0.33 4.82 17.80
C ILE A 381 -0.93 3.53 17.23
N LEU A 382 -0.61 3.25 15.98
CA LEU A 382 -0.97 1.99 15.33
C LEU A 382 0.02 0.90 15.75
N ASP A 383 -0.50 -0.29 16.01
CA ASP A 383 0.30 -1.47 16.33
C ASP A 383 0.87 -2.08 15.04
N VAL A 384 1.84 -1.38 14.46
CA VAL A 384 2.57 -1.77 13.25
C VAL A 384 4.04 -1.41 13.38
N ARG A 385 4.87 -2.14 12.65
CA ARG A 385 6.31 -1.88 12.50
C ARG A 385 6.70 -1.79 11.03
N GLU A 386 7.91 -1.31 10.82
CA GLU A 386 8.62 -1.46 9.56
C GLU A 386 8.65 -2.94 9.12
N GLY A 387 8.15 -3.19 7.91
CA GLY A 387 8.38 -4.43 7.19
C GLY A 387 9.47 -4.22 6.13
N PHE A 388 10.14 -5.30 5.74
CA PHE A 388 11.15 -5.24 4.66
C PHE A 388 10.79 -6.14 3.48
N GLU A 389 9.96 -7.15 3.72
CA GLU A 389 9.55 -8.13 2.72
C GLU A 389 8.24 -7.70 2.06
N GLY A 390 8.24 -7.68 0.73
CA GLY A 390 7.03 -7.55 -0.08
C GLY A 390 6.13 -8.78 0.01
N VAL A 391 5.46 -9.11 -1.09
CA VAL A 391 4.54 -10.24 -1.18
C VAL A 391 5.27 -11.57 -0.98
N ARG A 392 4.64 -12.52 -0.26
CA ARG A 392 5.23 -13.84 0.03
C ARG A 392 4.19 -14.95 0.11
N VAL A 393 4.67 -16.19 -0.05
CA VAL A 393 3.89 -17.40 0.25
C VAL A 393 3.92 -17.63 1.76
N GLU A 394 2.76 -17.85 2.34
CA GLU A 394 2.60 -18.15 3.76
C GLU A 394 2.43 -19.67 3.97
N LYS A 395 2.77 -20.14 5.17
CA LYS A 395 2.52 -21.51 5.59
C LYS A 395 1.03 -21.70 5.86
N TRP A 396 0.40 -22.69 5.23
CA TRP A 396 -1.04 -22.91 5.34
C TRP A 396 -1.48 -23.22 6.78
N GLU A 397 -0.63 -23.91 7.52
CA GLU A 397 -0.86 -24.39 8.89
C GLU A 397 -1.18 -23.24 9.86
N ILE A 398 -0.70 -22.04 9.58
CA ILE A 398 -0.97 -20.82 10.36
C ILE A 398 -2.47 -20.45 10.33
N TYR A 399 -3.17 -20.84 9.26
CA TYR A 399 -4.56 -20.45 9.03
C TYR A 399 -5.59 -21.53 9.36
N GLU A 400 -5.19 -22.75 9.74
CA GLU A 400 -6.13 -23.85 9.97
C GLU A 400 -7.16 -23.49 11.04
N GLY A 401 -6.71 -22.95 12.18
CA GLY A 401 -7.61 -22.50 13.24
C GLY A 401 -8.51 -21.33 12.82
N VAL A 402 -8.01 -20.45 11.95
CA VAL A 402 -8.75 -19.29 11.44
C VAL A 402 -9.84 -19.73 10.46
N VAL A 403 -9.50 -20.63 9.54
CA VAL A 403 -10.44 -21.22 8.57
C VAL A 403 -11.50 -22.05 9.28
N GLN A 404 -11.14 -22.81 10.32
CA GLN A 404 -12.13 -23.55 11.13
C GLN A 404 -13.07 -22.60 11.86
N ARG A 405 -12.54 -21.56 12.51
CA ARG A 405 -13.32 -20.55 13.23
C ARG A 405 -14.35 -19.86 12.35
N PHE A 406 -13.96 -19.46 11.15
CA PHE A 406 -14.83 -18.75 10.21
C PHE A 406 -15.62 -19.68 9.28
N GLY A 407 -15.24 -20.95 9.18
CA GLY A 407 -15.87 -21.97 8.36
C GLY A 407 -16.97 -22.77 9.07
N GLY A 408 -17.01 -22.73 10.40
CA GLY A 408 -18.09 -23.30 11.22
C GLY A 408 -19.28 -22.34 11.29
N GLY A 409 -20.16 -22.42 10.29
CA GLY A 409 -21.43 -21.69 10.23
C GLY A 409 -22.47 -22.48 9.45
#